data_AF-A0A3D5U5W3-F1
#
_entry.id   AF-A0A3D5U5W3-F1
#
_cell.length_a   1.000
_cell.length_b   1.000
_cell.length_c   1.000
_cell.angle_alpha   90.00
_cell.angle_beta   90.00
_cell.angle_gamma   90.00
#
_symmetry.space_group_name_H-M   'P 1'
#
loop_
_entity.id
_entity.type
_entity.pdbx_description
1 polymer ?
#
loop_
_entity_poly.entity_id
_entity_poly.type
_entity_poly.pdbx_seq_one_letter_code
_entity_poly.pdbx_strand_id
1 'polypeptide(L)'
;GWCLALAPAKETDLEHDLQKLDTLLQESFVHPNNGILEMVQQERDRYFDDLEFAKADLLDDEIRLLSAYRDWLNFLYVAKDLSFESPQLTIAHGQLTHAELNGKSYHFPADNPPYRGNELLALPLAAVDEMKIIYDYIRERAHA
;
A
#
# COMPACT_ATOMS: atom_id res chain seq x y z
N GLY A 1 12.19 -24.07 -38.91
CA GLY A 1 11.66 -23.41 -37.70
C GLY A 1 11.74 -21.93 -37.93
N TRP A 2 10.64 -21.22 -37.73
CA TRP A 2 10.41 -19.86 -38.21
C TRP A 2 11.19 -18.82 -37.40
N CYS A 3 12.36 -18.38 -37.91
CA CYS A 3 12.90 -17.06 -37.59
C CYS A 3 12.35 -16.08 -38.64
N LEU A 4 11.18 -15.51 -38.37
CA LEU A 4 10.61 -14.49 -39.23
C LEU A 4 11.21 -13.13 -38.89
N ALA A 5 12.11 -12.71 -39.77
CA ALA A 5 12.33 -11.35 -40.24
C ALA A 5 12.08 -10.21 -39.23
N LEU A 6 13.20 -9.63 -38.77
CA LEU A 6 13.31 -8.22 -38.37
C LEU A 6 12.87 -7.31 -39.53
N ALA A 7 11.57 -7.16 -39.71
CA ALA A 7 11.02 -5.98 -40.36
C ALA A 7 11.21 -4.80 -39.38
N PRO A 8 11.56 -3.59 -39.85
CA PRO A 8 11.53 -2.42 -38.99
C PRO A 8 10.07 -2.23 -38.59
N ALA A 9 9.74 -2.62 -37.35
CA ALA A 9 8.42 -2.39 -36.79
C ALA A 9 8.23 -0.87 -36.78
N LYS A 10 7.34 -0.39 -37.64
CA LYS A 10 6.68 0.91 -37.41
C LYS A 10 6.27 0.93 -35.94
N GLU A 11 6.54 2.02 -35.23
CA GLU A 11 5.87 2.30 -33.95
C GLU A 11 4.36 2.16 -34.20
N THR A 12 3.80 1.04 -33.78
CA THR A 12 2.38 0.74 -33.88
C THR A 12 1.75 0.88 -32.50
N ASP A 13 0.45 1.16 -32.48
CA ASP A 13 -0.42 1.41 -31.32
C ASP A 13 -0.30 0.36 -30.16
N LEU A 14 0.42 -0.74 -30.37
CA LEU A 14 0.80 -1.75 -29.39
C LEU A 14 1.59 -1.22 -28.19
N GLU A 15 2.45 -0.19 -28.36
CA GLU A 15 3.16 0.39 -27.21
C GLU A 15 2.20 1.10 -26.23
N HIS A 16 1.14 1.73 -26.75
CA HIS A 16 0.10 2.35 -25.91
C HIS A 16 -0.74 1.31 -25.17
N ASP A 17 -0.96 0.13 -25.76
CA ASP A 17 -1.72 -0.95 -25.13
C ASP A 17 -0.93 -1.68 -24.03
N LEU A 18 0.40 -1.80 -24.20
CA LEU A 18 1.28 -2.35 -23.17
C LEU A 18 1.39 -1.43 -21.95
N GLN A 19 1.48 -0.11 -22.16
CA GLN A 19 1.48 0.86 -21.07
C GLN A 19 0.17 0.85 -20.29
N LYS A 20 -0.98 0.81 -20.98
CA LYS A 20 -2.29 0.66 -20.34
C LYS A 20 -2.41 -0.64 -19.55
N LEU A 21 -1.91 -1.75 -20.11
CA LEU A 21 -1.92 -3.04 -19.42
C LEU A 21 -1.06 -3.01 -18.16
N ASP A 22 0.13 -2.39 -18.22
CA ASP A 22 1.00 -2.21 -17.05
C ASP A 22 0.32 -1.36 -15.96
N THR A 23 -0.30 -0.23 -16.34
CA THR A 23 -1.10 0.57 -15.39
C THR A 23 -2.23 -0.26 -14.78
N LEU A 24 -3.01 -0.99 -15.58
CA LEU A 24 -4.11 -1.81 -15.09
C LEU A 24 -3.64 -2.94 -14.17
N LEU A 25 -2.48 -3.54 -14.44
CA LEU A 25 -1.88 -4.56 -13.57
C LEU A 25 -1.40 -3.94 -12.26
N GLN A 26 -0.77 -2.77 -12.29
CA GLN A 26 -0.36 -2.06 -11.09
C GLN A 26 -1.58 -1.65 -10.24
N GLU A 27 -2.65 -1.16 -10.87
CA GLU A 27 -3.93 -0.87 -10.22
C GLU A 27 -4.64 -2.10 -9.65
N SER A 28 -4.46 -3.27 -10.26
CA SER A 28 -5.11 -4.50 -9.79
C SER A 28 -4.36 -5.19 -8.65
N PHE A 29 -3.03 -5.14 -8.66
CA PHE A 29 -2.19 -5.94 -7.77
C PHE A 29 -1.38 -5.14 -6.75
N VAL A 30 -1.09 -3.86 -7.03
CA VAL A 30 -0.33 -3.00 -6.11
C VAL A 30 -1.27 -2.06 -5.37
N HIS A 31 -2.33 -1.59 -6.03
CA HIS A 31 -3.37 -0.83 -5.35
C HIS A 31 -4.24 -1.76 -4.48
N PRO A 32 -4.47 -1.39 -3.21
CA PRO A 32 -5.29 -2.17 -2.30
C PRO A 32 -6.77 -2.05 -2.69
N ASN A 33 -7.25 -2.94 -3.57
CA ASN A 33 -8.66 -3.03 -3.96
C ASN A 33 -9.50 -3.74 -2.89
N ASN A 34 -10.64 -3.15 -2.51
CA ASN A 34 -11.52 -3.69 -1.47
C ASN A 34 -12.43 -4.83 -1.91
N GLY A 35 -12.63 -5.03 -3.22
CA GLY A 35 -13.78 -5.80 -3.71
C GLY A 35 -13.89 -7.20 -3.11
N ILE A 36 -12.78 -7.94 -3.01
CA ILE A 36 -12.80 -9.31 -2.47
C ILE A 36 -13.11 -9.31 -0.97
N LEU A 37 -12.51 -8.42 -0.18
CA LEU A 37 -12.76 -8.36 1.26
C LEU A 37 -14.22 -7.99 1.55
N GLU A 38 -14.76 -7.00 0.83
CA GLU A 38 -16.15 -6.57 0.96
C GLU A 38 -17.12 -7.68 0.56
N MET A 39 -16.82 -8.42 -0.52
CA MET A 39 -17.62 -9.57 -0.94
C MET A 39 -17.66 -10.67 0.13
N VAL A 40 -16.51 -11.02 0.72
CA VAL A 40 -16.43 -12.05 1.75
C VAL A 40 -17.13 -11.60 3.04
N GLN A 41 -17.00 -10.32 3.41
CA GLN A 41 -17.74 -9.74 4.55
C GLN A 41 -19.25 -9.81 4.34
N GLN A 42 -19.75 -9.42 3.15
CA GLN A 42 -21.17 -9.50 2.81
C GLN A 42 -21.70 -10.94 2.81
N GLU A 43 -20.90 -11.89 2.32
CA GLU A 43 -21.27 -13.31 2.35
C GLU A 43 -21.35 -13.84 3.79
N ARG A 44 -20.38 -13.47 4.63
CA ARG A 44 -20.36 -13.82 6.05
C ARG A 44 -21.57 -13.25 6.78
N ASP A 45 -21.90 -11.98 6.55
CA ASP A 45 -23.05 -11.33 7.16
C ASP A 45 -24.37 -11.99 6.72
N ARG A 46 -24.47 -12.40 5.44
CA ARG A 46 -25.62 -13.19 4.96
C ARG A 46 -25.75 -14.53 5.68
N TYR A 47 -24.66 -15.29 5.84
CA TYR A 47 -24.71 -16.55 6.59
C TYR A 47 -25.11 -16.34 8.05
N PHE A 48 -24.67 -15.23 8.65
CA PHE A 48 -25.07 -14.87 10.00
C PHE A 48 -26.57 -14.55 10.10
N ASP A 49 -27.08 -13.75 9.16
CA ASP A 49 -28.50 -13.38 9.06
C ASP A 49 -29.41 -14.60 8.79
N ASP A 50 -28.92 -15.58 8.03
CA ASP A 50 -29.60 -16.84 7.74
C ASP A 50 -29.47 -17.89 8.88
N LEU A 51 -28.88 -17.52 10.03
CA LEU A 51 -28.62 -18.39 11.18
C LEU A 51 -27.68 -19.57 10.87
N GLU A 52 -26.92 -19.49 9.79
CA GLU A 52 -25.92 -20.48 9.37
C GLU A 52 -24.54 -20.20 10.00
N PHE A 53 -24.48 -20.11 11.33
CA PHE A 53 -23.28 -19.69 12.08
C PHE A 53 -22.03 -20.51 11.75
N ALA A 54 -22.16 -21.82 11.57
CA ALA A 54 -21.02 -22.67 11.21
C ALA A 54 -20.37 -22.28 9.87
N LYS A 55 -21.12 -21.68 8.93
CA LYS A 55 -20.57 -21.17 7.67
C LYS A 55 -20.02 -19.76 7.83
N ALA A 56 -20.67 -18.92 8.64
CA ALA A 56 -20.17 -17.59 8.97
C ALA A 56 -18.80 -17.67 9.68
N ASP A 57 -18.68 -18.55 10.68
CA ASP A 57 -17.46 -18.76 11.46
C ASP A 57 -16.29 -19.24 10.59
N LEU A 58 -16.57 -20.01 9.53
CA LEU A 58 -15.53 -20.41 8.58
C LEU A 58 -14.89 -19.18 7.95
N LEU A 59 -15.69 -18.19 7.54
CA LEU A 59 -15.23 -16.99 6.84
C LEU A 59 -14.50 -15.97 7.73
N ASP A 60 -14.65 -16.05 9.05
CA ASP A 60 -14.01 -15.10 9.97
C ASP A 60 -12.47 -15.18 9.89
N ASP A 61 -11.92 -16.38 9.68
CA ASP A 61 -10.48 -16.59 9.53
C ASP A 61 -9.94 -16.00 8.22
N GLU A 62 -10.63 -16.20 7.09
CA GLU A 62 -10.26 -15.58 5.82
C GLU A 62 -10.41 -14.06 5.86
N ILE A 63 -11.47 -13.53 6.47
CA ILE A 63 -11.66 -12.08 6.63
C ILE A 63 -10.49 -11.50 7.42
N ARG A 64 -10.09 -12.14 8.52
CA ARG A 64 -8.94 -11.70 9.31
C ARG A 64 -7.64 -11.70 8.50
N LEU A 65 -7.38 -12.79 7.75
CA LEU A 65 -6.18 -12.90 6.92
C LEU A 65 -6.16 -11.83 5.82
N LEU A 66 -7.26 -11.67 5.09
CA LEU A 66 -7.39 -10.71 4.01
C LEU A 66 -7.28 -9.28 4.53
N SER A 67 -7.87 -8.99 5.69
CA SER A 67 -7.76 -7.67 6.34
C SER A 67 -6.31 -7.39 6.73
N ALA A 68 -5.61 -8.34 7.34
CA ALA A 68 -4.21 -8.17 7.71
C ALA A 68 -3.30 -7.99 6.48
N TYR A 69 -3.48 -8.82 5.45
CA TYR A 69 -2.73 -8.69 4.19
C TYR A 69 -2.92 -7.31 3.57
N ARG A 70 -4.16 -6.83 3.56
CA ARG A 70 -4.53 -5.53 3.03
C ARG A 70 -3.91 -4.38 3.81
N ASP A 71 -3.94 -4.44 5.14
CA ASP A 71 -3.31 -3.43 5.99
C ASP A 71 -1.81 -3.33 5.71
N TRP A 72 -1.15 -4.47 5.52
CA TRP A 72 0.25 -4.49 5.10
C TRP A 72 0.46 -3.90 3.71
N LEU A 73 -0.38 -4.24 2.74
CA LEU A 73 -0.26 -3.69 1.38
C LEU A 73 -0.46 -2.16 1.36
N ASN A 74 -1.46 -1.65 2.09
CA ASN A 74 -1.69 -0.22 2.28
C ASN A 74 -0.46 0.47 2.89
N PHE A 75 0.11 -0.12 3.94
CA PHE A 75 1.31 0.39 4.57
C PHE A 75 2.48 0.46 3.58
N LEU A 76 2.80 -0.65 2.92
CA LEU A 76 3.92 -0.72 1.96
C LEU A 76 3.75 0.25 0.79
N TYR A 77 2.49 0.49 0.38
CA TYR A 77 2.17 1.40 -0.72
C TYR A 77 2.35 2.88 -0.34
N VAL A 78 1.93 3.28 0.86
CA VAL A 78 1.85 4.70 1.26
C VAL A 78 3.02 5.16 2.12
N ALA A 79 3.71 4.26 2.83
CA ALA A 79 4.68 4.60 3.89
C ALA A 79 5.75 5.61 3.46
N LYS A 80 6.32 5.45 2.26
CA LYS A 80 7.38 6.33 1.73
C LYS A 80 6.89 7.70 1.26
N ASP A 81 5.58 7.85 1.07
CA ASP A 81 4.95 9.10 0.60
C ASP A 81 4.30 9.87 1.77
N LEU A 82 4.35 9.32 2.99
CA LEU A 82 3.88 9.99 4.19
C LEU A 82 4.69 11.26 4.44
N SER A 83 3.97 12.39 4.42
CA SER A 83 4.52 13.71 4.72
C SER A 83 3.52 14.50 5.55
N PHE A 84 4.02 15.20 6.57
CA PHE A 84 3.22 15.99 7.48
C PHE A 84 4.07 17.11 8.06
N GLU A 85 3.52 18.32 8.14
CA GLU A 85 4.23 19.47 8.70
C GLU A 85 3.35 20.18 9.73
N SER A 86 3.95 20.48 10.87
CA SER A 86 3.35 21.24 11.95
C SER A 86 4.44 22.03 12.68
N PRO A 87 4.09 23.06 13.48
CA PRO A 87 5.09 23.85 14.20
C PRO A 87 5.99 23.04 15.13
N GLN A 88 5.51 21.89 15.61
CA GLN A 88 6.19 21.05 16.61
C GLN A 88 6.83 19.80 16.00
N LEU A 89 6.45 19.41 14.78
CA LEU A 89 6.79 18.12 14.19
C LEU A 89 6.75 18.19 12.67
N THR A 90 7.79 17.68 12.01
CA THR A 90 7.82 17.49 10.56
C THR A 90 8.18 16.05 10.23
N ILE A 91 7.35 15.41 9.41
CA ILE A 91 7.55 14.08 8.85
C ILE A 91 7.75 14.23 7.34
N ALA A 92 8.77 13.59 6.80
CA ALA A 92 9.00 13.47 5.37
C ALA A 92 9.46 12.06 5.04
N HIS A 93 8.99 11.52 3.92
CA HIS A 93 9.31 10.16 3.47
C HIS A 93 9.04 9.09 4.54
N GLY A 94 7.95 9.25 5.31
CA GLY A 94 7.61 8.36 6.42
C GLY A 94 8.60 8.38 7.58
N GLN A 95 9.47 9.39 7.69
CA GLN A 95 10.46 9.55 8.75
C GLN A 95 10.30 10.90 9.44
N LEU A 96 10.60 10.95 10.73
CA LEU A 96 10.68 12.20 11.48
C LEU A 96 11.92 12.98 11.04
N THR A 97 11.72 14.20 10.55
CA THR A 97 12.83 15.09 10.16
C THR A 97 13.07 16.18 11.18
N HIS A 98 12.02 16.60 11.89
CA HIS A 98 12.08 17.69 12.86
C HIS A 98 11.11 17.44 14.01
N ALA A 99 11.55 17.75 15.24
CA ALA A 99 10.69 17.78 16.41
C ALA A 99 11.09 18.89 17.39
N GLU A 100 10.10 19.56 17.98
CA GLU A 100 10.29 20.49 19.09
C GLU A 100 9.90 19.82 20.42
N LEU A 101 10.87 19.65 21.32
CA LEU A 101 10.69 18.99 22.62
C LEU A 101 11.34 19.85 23.71
N ASN A 102 10.54 20.29 24.69
CA ASN A 102 10.96 21.12 25.82
C ASN A 102 11.67 22.43 25.40
N GLY A 103 11.16 23.10 24.36
CA GLY A 103 11.74 24.32 23.80
C GLY A 103 13.10 24.13 23.11
N LYS A 104 13.49 22.87 22.86
CA LYS A 104 14.66 22.52 22.04
C LYS A 104 14.18 21.92 20.73
N SER A 105 14.84 22.33 19.66
CA SER A 105 14.58 21.82 18.33
C SER A 105 15.58 20.72 17.97
N TYR A 106 15.05 19.57 17.54
CA TYR A 106 15.80 18.40 17.12
C TYR A 106 15.59 18.17 15.63
N HIS A 107 16.66 17.87 14.93
CA HIS A 107 16.65 17.59 13.50
C HIS A 107 17.27 16.21 13.28
N PHE A 108 16.60 15.38 12.50
CA PHE A 108 17.02 14.03 12.20
C PHE A 108 17.27 13.91 10.70
N PRO A 109 18.31 13.18 10.28
CA PRO A 109 18.50 12.86 8.87
C PRO A 109 17.38 11.93 8.42
N ALA A 110 16.78 12.22 7.28
CA ALA A 110 15.87 11.29 6.62
C ALA A 110 16.54 10.70 5.38
N ASP A 111 16.45 9.38 5.25
CA ASP A 111 16.93 8.66 4.10
C ASP A 111 15.85 8.59 3.02
N ASN A 112 16.16 9.05 1.82
CA ASN A 112 15.29 8.92 0.66
C ASN A 112 16.07 8.28 -0.51
N PRO A 113 16.30 6.95 -0.46
CA PRO A 113 17.01 6.25 -1.53
C PRO A 113 16.19 6.29 -2.83
N PRO A 114 16.84 6.34 -4.01
CA PRO A 114 16.14 6.27 -5.27
C PRO A 114 15.57 4.86 -5.49
N TYR A 115 14.26 4.75 -5.61
CA TYR A 115 13.57 3.50 -5.92
C TYR A 115 13.41 3.29 -7.42
N ARG A 116 13.61 2.06 -7.87
CA ARG A 116 13.26 1.62 -9.23
C ARG A 116 11.75 1.37 -9.32
N GLY A 117 11.21 1.37 -10.54
CA GLY A 117 9.76 1.12 -10.75
C GLY A 117 9.28 -0.21 -10.18
N ASN A 118 10.12 -1.24 -10.17
CA ASN A 118 9.81 -2.55 -9.58
C ASN A 118 9.97 -2.59 -8.05
N GLU A 119 10.43 -1.51 -7.41
CA GLU A 119 10.64 -1.38 -5.97
C GLU A 119 9.52 -0.57 -5.32
N LEU A 120 8.33 -0.60 -5.92
CA LEU A 120 7.18 0.21 -5.50
C LEU A 120 6.78 -0.05 -4.03
N LEU A 121 6.83 -1.30 -3.58
CA LEU A 121 6.52 -1.73 -2.22
C LEU A 121 7.77 -1.90 -1.32
N ALA A 122 8.96 -1.54 -1.82
CA ALA A 122 10.18 -1.70 -1.07
C ALA A 122 10.32 -0.60 -0.02
N LEU A 123 10.72 -0.98 1.19
CA LEU A 123 11.02 -0.05 2.28
C LEU A 123 12.42 -0.31 2.84
N PRO A 124 13.09 0.73 3.36
CA PRO A 124 14.39 0.60 3.99
C PRO A 124 14.23 -0.09 5.35
N LEU A 125 14.94 -1.21 5.54
CA LEU A 125 14.84 -2.01 6.77
C LEU A 125 15.14 -1.19 8.04
N ALA A 126 16.03 -0.22 7.97
CA ALA A 126 16.42 0.60 9.13
C ALA A 126 15.33 1.58 9.58
N ALA A 127 14.42 2.00 8.68
CA ALA A 127 13.38 2.99 8.99
C ALA A 127 11.96 2.41 8.95
N VAL A 128 11.80 1.11 8.66
CA VAL A 128 10.49 0.46 8.54
C VAL A 128 9.67 0.54 9.83
N ASP A 129 10.33 0.42 10.99
CA ASP A 129 9.67 0.48 12.30
C ASP A 129 9.12 1.89 12.57
N GLU A 130 9.91 2.92 12.27
CA GLU A 130 9.48 4.32 12.40
C GLU A 130 8.33 4.64 11.44
N MET A 131 8.47 4.25 10.18
CA MET A 131 7.42 4.40 9.16
C MET A 131 6.12 3.74 9.61
N LYS A 132 6.21 2.56 10.24
CA LYS A 132 5.03 1.83 10.74
C LYS A 132 4.35 2.57 11.88
N ILE A 133 5.12 3.09 12.85
CA ILE A 133 4.58 3.89 13.96
C ILE A 133 3.86 5.13 13.43
N ILE A 134 4.48 5.84 12.48
CA ILE A 134 3.89 7.05 11.88
C ILE A 134 2.62 6.70 11.11
N TYR A 135 2.65 5.64 10.29
CA TYR A 135 1.49 5.16 9.54
C TYR A 135 0.31 4.83 10.46
N ASP A 136 0.56 4.05 11.53
CA ASP A 136 -0.48 3.66 12.47
C ASP A 136 -1.07 4.87 13.21
N TYR A 137 -0.22 5.81 13.62
CA TYR A 137 -0.66 7.06 14.26
C TYR A 137 -1.56 7.92 13.35
N ILE A 138 -1.20 8.06 12.07
CA ILE A 138 -2.01 8.80 11.09
C ILE A 138 -3.34 8.08 10.86
N ARG A 139 -3.30 6.75 10.68
CA ARG A 139 -4.47 5.92 10.48
C ARG A 139 -5.47 6.04 11.64
N GLU A 140 -4.98 5.93 12.88
CA GLU A 140 -5.82 6.08 14.08
C GLU A 140 -6.48 7.46 14.16
N ARG A 141 -5.77 8.53 13.81
CA ARG A 141 -6.33 9.89 13.77
C ARG A 141 -7.35 10.12 12.65
N ALA A 142 -7.25 9.40 11.53
CA ALA A 142 -8.22 9.49 10.45
C ALA A 142 -9.54 8.78 10.77
N HIS A 143 -9.53 7.81 11.69
CA HIS A 143 -10.70 7.06 12.14
C HIS A 143 -11.31 7.56 13.45
N ALA A 144 -10.73 8.59 14.09
CA ALA A 144 -11.21 9.23 15.32
C ALA A 144 -12.07 10.48 15.02
#